data_AF-A0A532ELD7-F1
#
_entry.id   AF-A0A532ELD7-F1
#
_cell.length_a   1.000
_cell.length_b   1.000
_cell.length_c   1.000
_cell.angle_alpha   90.00
_cell.angle_beta   90.00
_cell.angle_gamma   90.00
#
_symmetry.space_group_name_H-M   'P 1'
#
loop_
_entity.id
_entity.type
_entity.pdbx_description
1 polymer ?
#
loop_
_entity_poly.entity_id
_entity_poly.type
_entity_poly.pdbx_seq_one_letter_code
_entity_poly.pdbx_strand_id
1 'polypeptide(L)'
;MAQVASTTRLPRGWFAVGVVCVALLHEHVGIAKDLLPPKAQESTEIGSTQSPSFDHQEKDIPQSLFTWIKMAKGFEIEWDTFGRKGWYTQDPRLKPIGLGSTFTPEIQAIYIVFEVAPLEDPAQFAVQWQLEKMSGQLNEKPLGKDVLEVSGHERYGYLELKRSGEKWPLGNYLAKIYIAPIGQQPFHAVNHVGVMRFTIADTVPTWSPEQKSVR
;
A
#
# COMPACT_ATOMS: atom_id res chain seq x y z
N MET A 1 -39.38 -84.09 23.38
CA MET A 1 -40.63 -84.27 22.61
C MET A 1 -41.32 -82.93 22.54
N ALA A 2 -41.72 -82.32 21.43
CA ALA A 2 -41.48 -82.51 20.00
C ALA A 2 -41.83 -81.14 19.36
N GLN A 3 -41.12 -80.75 18.29
CA GLN A 3 -41.53 -79.64 17.43
C GLN A 3 -42.89 -79.96 16.79
N VAL A 4 -43.77 -78.96 16.65
CA VAL A 4 -44.65 -78.86 15.48
C VAL A 4 -44.77 -77.39 15.07
N ALA A 5 -44.18 -77.09 13.92
CA ALA A 5 -44.43 -75.86 13.18
C ALA A 5 -45.80 -75.96 12.50
N SER A 6 -46.59 -74.88 12.55
CA SER A 6 -47.76 -74.73 11.69
C SER A 6 -47.64 -73.44 10.88
N THR A 7 -47.27 -73.64 9.63
CA THR A 7 -47.23 -72.67 8.54
C THR A 7 -48.64 -72.22 8.18
N THR A 8 -48.94 -70.93 8.30
CA THR A 8 -50.12 -70.32 7.67
C THR A 8 -49.68 -69.31 6.61
N ARG A 9 -50.09 -69.64 5.37
CA ARG A 9 -49.80 -68.92 4.13
C ARG A 9 -50.48 -67.56 4.14
N LEU A 10 -49.73 -66.50 3.82
CA LEU A 10 -50.31 -65.21 3.46
C LEU A 10 -50.79 -65.20 2.00
N PRO A 11 -51.89 -64.51 1.70
CA PRO A 11 -52.50 -64.48 0.38
C PRO A 11 -51.74 -63.59 -0.61
N ARG A 12 -51.70 -64.06 -1.86
CA ARG A 12 -51.34 -63.31 -3.06
C ARG A 12 -52.32 -62.14 -3.25
N GLY A 13 -51.85 -60.91 -3.13
CA GLY A 13 -52.61 -59.74 -3.54
C GLY A 13 -51.92 -58.46 -3.11
N TRP A 14 -51.61 -57.61 -4.09
CA TRP A 14 -51.06 -56.23 -3.97
C TRP A 14 -49.54 -56.06 -4.06
N PHE A 15 -48.95 -56.66 -5.09
CA PHE A 15 -47.84 -56.03 -5.82
C PHE A 15 -48.37 -54.89 -6.71
N ALA A 16 -48.70 -53.72 -6.15
CA ALA A 16 -49.05 -52.55 -6.99
C ALA A 16 -49.07 -51.17 -6.28
N VAL A 17 -48.29 -50.90 -5.21
CA VAL A 17 -48.22 -49.51 -4.67
C VAL A 17 -46.81 -49.07 -4.23
N GLY A 18 -45.79 -49.91 -4.42
CA GLY A 18 -44.42 -49.61 -3.96
C GLY A 18 -43.43 -49.13 -5.03
N VAL A 19 -43.89 -48.71 -6.22
CA VAL A 19 -42.99 -48.38 -7.36
C VAL A 19 -43.13 -46.92 -7.84
N VAL A 20 -44.06 -46.13 -7.30
CA VAL A 20 -44.26 -44.74 -7.77
C VAL A 20 -43.58 -43.66 -6.90
N CYS A 21 -43.10 -43.99 -5.69
CA CYS A 21 -42.41 -43.00 -4.83
C CYS A 21 -40.87 -43.05 -4.86
N VAL A 22 -40.25 -43.95 -5.64
CA VAL A 22 -38.76 -44.01 -5.79
C VAL A 22 -38.29 -43.43 -7.13
N ALA A 23 -39.20 -43.16 -8.06
CA ALA A 23 -38.88 -42.59 -9.38
C ALA A 23 -38.88 -41.04 -9.42
N LEU A 24 -39.05 -40.34 -8.29
CA LEU A 24 -39.01 -38.88 -8.20
C LEU A 24 -37.80 -38.34 -7.39
N LEU A 25 -36.78 -39.17 -7.16
CA LEU A 25 -35.54 -38.79 -6.48
C LEU A 25 -34.27 -39.13 -7.27
N HIS A 26 -34.39 -39.36 -8.57
CA HIS A 26 -33.26 -39.38 -9.48
C HIS A 26 -33.20 -38.06 -10.25
N GLU A 27 -32.00 -37.47 -10.26
CA GLU A 27 -31.60 -36.24 -10.94
C GLU A 27 -31.84 -34.94 -10.19
N HIS A 28 -30.93 -34.64 -9.25
CA HIS A 28 -30.15 -33.41 -9.36
C HIS A 28 -28.88 -33.56 -8.52
N VAL A 29 -27.94 -34.40 -8.98
CA VAL A 29 -26.53 -34.13 -8.65
C VAL A 29 -26.18 -32.87 -9.43
N GLY A 30 -26.37 -31.73 -8.78
CA GLY A 30 -25.85 -30.46 -9.24
C GLY A 30 -24.33 -30.57 -9.27
N ILE A 31 -23.81 -31.08 -10.38
CA ILE A 31 -22.45 -30.79 -10.82
C ILE A 31 -22.48 -29.27 -11.05
N ALA A 32 -22.14 -28.52 -10.00
CA ALA A 32 -21.59 -27.19 -10.15
C ALA A 32 -20.26 -27.38 -10.88
N LYS A 33 -20.35 -27.55 -12.20
CA LYS A 33 -19.24 -27.36 -13.12
C LYS A 33 -18.91 -25.89 -12.95
N ASP A 34 -17.94 -25.65 -12.10
CA ASP A 34 -17.25 -24.38 -12.00
C ASP A 34 -16.66 -24.12 -13.39
N LEU A 35 -17.44 -23.46 -14.25
CA LEU A 35 -17.06 -23.04 -15.60
C LEU A 35 -16.25 -21.74 -15.53
N LEU A 36 -15.56 -21.51 -14.41
CA LEU A 36 -14.48 -20.54 -14.40
C LEU A 36 -13.27 -21.22 -15.04
N PRO A 37 -12.70 -20.65 -16.12
CA PRO A 37 -11.43 -21.14 -16.62
C PRO A 37 -10.45 -21.15 -15.45
N PRO A 38 -9.61 -22.20 -15.28
CA PRO A 38 -8.53 -22.17 -14.31
C PRO A 38 -7.76 -20.88 -14.55
N LYS A 39 -7.92 -19.89 -13.66
CA LYS A 39 -7.22 -18.62 -13.82
C LYS A 39 -5.75 -18.99 -13.68
N ALA A 40 -5.03 -18.91 -14.79
CA ALA A 40 -3.59 -19.07 -14.80
C ALA A 40 -3.07 -18.10 -13.74
N GLN A 41 -2.69 -18.66 -12.60
CA GLN A 41 -1.94 -17.94 -11.60
C GLN A 41 -0.59 -17.76 -12.27
N GLU A 42 -0.44 -16.61 -12.94
CA GLU A 42 0.86 -16.11 -13.34
C GLU A 42 1.75 -16.31 -12.12
N SER A 43 2.82 -17.07 -12.31
CA SER A 43 3.80 -17.30 -11.25
C SER A 43 4.17 -15.92 -10.76
N THR A 44 3.71 -15.56 -9.56
CA THR A 44 4.27 -14.44 -8.83
C THR A 44 5.68 -14.90 -8.51
N GLU A 45 6.59 -14.69 -9.47
CA GLU A 45 8.00 -14.54 -9.17
C GLU A 45 8.00 -13.57 -8.00
N ILE A 46 8.44 -14.08 -6.86
CA ILE A 46 8.76 -13.26 -5.70
C ILE A 46 9.87 -12.37 -6.23
N GLY A 47 9.50 -11.21 -6.78
CA GLY A 47 10.43 -10.19 -7.19
C GLY A 47 11.34 -10.02 -5.99
N SER A 48 12.64 -10.23 -6.20
CA SER A 48 13.60 -10.25 -5.11
C SER A 48 13.51 -8.92 -4.38
N THR A 49 12.73 -8.87 -3.29
CA THR A 49 12.66 -7.72 -2.40
C THR A 49 13.94 -7.74 -1.61
N GLN A 50 15.06 -7.43 -2.29
CA GLN A 50 16.27 -7.02 -1.62
C GLN A 50 15.99 -5.62 -1.08
N SER A 51 15.27 -5.54 0.03
CA SER A 51 15.31 -4.36 0.86
C SER A 51 16.78 -4.14 1.25
N PRO A 52 17.32 -2.92 1.09
CA PRO A 52 18.68 -2.62 1.53
C PRO A 52 18.89 -3.09 2.97
N SER A 53 20.07 -3.63 3.28
CA SER A 53 20.38 -3.99 4.67
C SER A 53 20.34 -2.73 5.54
N PHE A 54 19.66 -2.80 6.69
CA PHE A 54 19.65 -1.72 7.68
C PHE A 54 21.05 -1.39 8.25
N ASP A 55 22.01 -2.31 8.10
CA ASP A 55 23.40 -2.11 8.56
C ASP A 55 24.16 -1.08 7.71
N HIS A 56 23.78 -0.91 6.44
CA HIS A 56 24.40 0.04 5.52
C HIS A 56 23.41 1.16 5.20
N GLN A 57 23.41 2.19 6.04
CA GLN A 57 22.63 3.40 5.78
C GLN A 57 23.39 4.34 4.83
N GLU A 58 22.82 4.59 3.66
CA GLU A 58 23.27 5.64 2.77
C GLU A 58 22.99 7.00 3.41
N LYS A 59 24.07 7.78 3.55
CA LYS A 59 23.98 9.11 4.11
C LYS A 59 23.02 9.96 3.27
N ASP A 60 22.16 10.71 3.96
CA ASP A 60 21.26 11.69 3.35
C ASP A 60 20.14 11.07 2.47
N ILE A 61 19.85 9.78 2.62
CA ILE A 61 18.68 9.12 2.04
C ILE A 61 17.78 8.63 3.17
N PRO A 62 16.45 8.83 3.12
CA PRO A 62 15.58 8.31 4.17
C PRO A 62 15.51 6.78 4.07
N GLN A 63 16.19 6.08 4.99
CA GLN A 63 16.32 4.61 5.03
C GLN A 63 15.86 4.01 6.38
N SER A 64 14.97 4.69 7.09
CA SER A 64 14.41 4.26 8.38
C SER A 64 13.25 3.26 8.19
N LEU A 65 12.11 3.44 8.86
CA LEU A 65 10.93 2.57 8.83
C LEU A 65 10.22 2.50 7.46
N PHE A 66 10.74 3.18 6.43
CA PHE A 66 10.13 3.29 5.12
C PHE A 66 10.38 2.03 4.29
N THR A 67 9.31 1.38 3.86
CA THR A 67 9.34 0.39 2.77
C THR A 67 9.63 1.10 1.45
N TRP A 68 9.01 2.27 1.25
CA TRP A 68 9.36 3.21 0.19
C TRP A 68 8.93 4.63 0.57
N ILE A 69 9.60 5.62 -0.02
CA ILE A 69 9.29 7.05 0.13
C ILE A 69 9.55 7.76 -1.19
N LYS A 70 8.61 8.60 -1.64
CA LYS A 70 8.66 9.27 -2.94
C LYS A 70 8.13 10.69 -2.87
N MET A 71 8.76 11.59 -3.61
CA MET A 71 8.19 12.90 -3.89
C MET A 71 7.25 12.84 -5.09
N ALA A 72 6.14 13.57 -4.99
CA ALA A 72 5.05 13.55 -5.95
C ALA A 72 4.34 14.91 -6.03
N LYS A 73 3.65 15.13 -7.15
CA LYS A 73 2.77 16.30 -7.34
C LYS A 73 1.40 16.12 -6.68
N GLY A 74 1.03 14.88 -6.39
CA GLY A 74 -0.22 14.50 -5.75
C GLY A 74 -0.22 13.01 -5.48
N PHE A 75 -1.36 12.49 -5.04
CA PHE A 75 -1.57 11.07 -4.84
C PHE A 75 -3.03 10.70 -5.09
N GLU A 76 -3.25 9.46 -5.49
CA GLU A 76 -4.56 8.83 -5.61
C GLU A 76 -4.77 7.92 -4.41
N ILE A 77 -6.02 7.84 -3.95
CA ILE A 77 -6.44 6.89 -2.93
C ILE A 77 -7.01 5.68 -3.64
N GLU A 78 -6.21 4.61 -3.69
CA GLU A 78 -6.67 3.32 -4.20
C GLU A 78 -7.32 2.54 -3.04
N TRP A 79 -8.64 2.37 -3.14
CA TRP A 79 -9.36 1.42 -2.29
C TRP A 79 -9.10 0.01 -2.81
N ASP A 80 -8.13 -0.67 -2.23
CA ASP A 80 -7.89 -2.06 -2.61
C ASP A 80 -9.08 -2.92 -2.15
N THR A 81 -9.70 -3.63 -3.09
CA THR A 81 -10.75 -4.63 -2.79
C THR A 81 -10.18 -6.05 -2.84
N PHE A 82 -8.86 -6.23 -2.95
CA PHE A 82 -8.23 -7.53 -2.88
C PHE A 82 -8.23 -8.10 -1.46
N GLY A 83 -9.23 -8.94 -1.21
CA GLY A 83 -9.37 -9.74 0.01
C GLY A 83 -10.72 -10.44 0.07
N ARG A 84 -10.84 -11.50 0.87
CA ARG A 84 -12.17 -11.99 1.26
C ARG A 84 -12.83 -10.88 2.08
N LYS A 85 -14.07 -10.50 1.74
CA LYS A 85 -14.84 -9.53 2.55
C LYS A 85 -14.81 -9.98 4.02
N GLY A 86 -14.16 -9.19 4.88
CA GLY A 86 -14.08 -9.45 6.33
C GLY A 86 -12.69 -9.70 6.91
N TRP A 87 -11.61 -9.73 6.11
CA TRP A 87 -10.23 -9.89 6.61
C TRP A 87 -9.30 -8.82 6.01
N TYR A 88 -8.87 -7.86 6.85
CA TYR A 88 -7.84 -6.82 6.62
C TYR A 88 -7.74 -6.21 5.20
N THR A 89 -8.79 -5.53 4.74
CA THR A 89 -8.68 -4.63 3.57
C THR A 89 -9.46 -3.36 3.87
N GLN A 90 -8.89 -2.47 4.69
CA GLN A 90 -9.48 -1.15 4.97
C GLN A 90 -8.50 0.01 4.90
N ASP A 91 -7.19 -0.21 4.76
CA ASP A 91 -6.26 0.91 4.64
C ASP A 91 -6.23 1.41 3.20
N PRO A 92 -6.61 2.68 2.96
CA PRO A 92 -6.48 3.29 1.64
C PRO A 92 -5.01 3.26 1.22
N ARG A 93 -4.71 2.66 0.06
CA ARG A 93 -3.35 2.71 -0.49
C ARG A 93 -3.15 4.08 -1.13
N LEU A 94 -2.05 4.74 -0.76
CA LEU A 94 -1.65 5.99 -1.38
C LEU A 94 -0.75 5.71 -2.57
N LYS A 95 -1.22 6.03 -3.76
CA LYS A 95 -0.43 5.94 -4.98
C LYS A 95 0.07 7.32 -5.40
N PRO A 96 1.38 7.58 -5.37
CA PRO A 96 1.91 8.89 -5.76
C PRO A 96 1.75 9.14 -7.27
N ILE A 97 1.41 10.37 -7.63
CA ILE A 97 1.18 10.82 -9.01
C ILE A 97 2.17 11.93 -9.36
N GLY A 98 2.71 11.90 -10.58
CA GLY A 98 3.67 12.90 -11.03
C GLY A 98 4.96 12.84 -10.21
N LEU A 99 5.51 11.63 -10.10
CA LEU A 99 6.78 11.36 -9.44
C LEU A 99 7.90 12.23 -10.00
N GLY A 100 8.76 12.74 -9.11
CA GLY A 100 9.94 13.48 -9.53
C GLY A 100 10.49 14.36 -8.42
N SER A 101 11.61 15.01 -8.73
CA SER A 101 12.29 15.96 -7.85
C SER A 101 12.32 17.38 -8.45
N THR A 102 11.58 17.63 -9.54
CA THR A 102 11.51 18.95 -10.18
C THR A 102 10.07 19.39 -10.34
N PHE A 103 9.75 20.58 -9.84
CA PHE A 103 8.39 21.12 -9.80
C PHE A 103 8.35 22.55 -10.34
N THR A 104 7.18 22.95 -10.82
CA THR A 104 6.97 24.33 -11.28
C THR A 104 6.72 25.26 -10.09
N PRO A 105 7.02 26.57 -10.21
CA PRO A 105 6.80 27.54 -9.14
C PRO A 105 5.33 27.70 -8.74
N GLU A 106 4.40 27.40 -9.64
CA GLU A 106 2.96 27.54 -9.46
C GLU A 106 2.32 26.37 -8.71
N ILE A 107 3.06 25.28 -8.46
CA ILE A 107 2.53 24.14 -7.71
C ILE A 107 2.13 24.59 -6.29
N GLN A 108 0.94 24.19 -5.85
CA GLN A 108 0.44 24.62 -4.53
C GLN A 108 1.13 23.88 -3.38
N ALA A 109 1.30 22.57 -3.56
CA ALA A 109 1.96 21.70 -2.61
C ALA A 109 2.78 20.63 -3.33
N ILE A 110 3.86 20.20 -2.67
CA ILE A 110 4.64 19.02 -3.04
C ILE A 110 4.38 17.98 -1.96
N TYR A 111 4.13 16.73 -2.36
CA TYR A 111 3.83 15.65 -1.44
C TYR A 111 5.03 14.71 -1.30
N ILE A 112 5.38 14.37 -0.07
CA ILE A 112 6.25 13.22 0.23
C ILE A 112 5.32 12.10 0.66
N VAL A 113 5.11 11.13 -0.23
CA VAL A 113 4.23 9.98 -0.01
C VAL A 113 5.10 8.80 0.37
N PHE A 114 4.67 8.01 1.33
CA PHE A 114 5.46 6.88 1.81
C PHE A 114 4.58 5.69 2.22
N GLU A 115 5.23 4.53 2.25
CA GLU A 115 4.77 3.34 2.94
C GLU A 115 5.79 2.95 4.00
N VAL A 116 5.31 2.54 5.17
CA VAL A 116 6.11 2.02 6.28
C VAL A 116 5.76 0.57 6.57
N ALA A 117 6.70 -0.12 7.22
CA ALA A 117 6.37 -1.36 7.91
C ALA A 117 5.32 -1.10 8.99
N PRO A 118 4.47 -2.09 9.34
CA PRO A 118 3.54 -1.97 10.47
C PRO A 118 4.27 -1.45 11.71
N LEU A 119 3.69 -0.46 12.35
CA LEU A 119 4.28 0.19 13.51
C LEU A 119 3.82 -0.54 14.77
N GLU A 120 4.76 -0.89 15.65
CA GLU A 120 4.43 -1.44 16.97
C GLU A 120 3.67 -0.41 17.82
N ASP A 121 4.14 0.85 17.79
CA ASP A 121 3.53 1.99 18.46
C ASP A 121 3.27 3.13 17.47
N PRO A 122 2.19 3.94 17.65
CA PRO A 122 1.96 5.13 16.85
C PRO A 122 3.14 6.11 16.86
N ALA A 123 3.39 6.75 15.72
CA ALA A 123 4.51 7.67 15.54
C ALA A 123 4.10 8.95 14.81
N GLN A 124 4.93 9.99 14.96
CA GLN A 124 4.85 11.24 14.22
C GLN A 124 5.93 11.24 13.14
N PHE A 125 5.50 11.42 11.91
CA PHE A 125 6.35 11.69 10.76
C PHE A 125 6.33 13.19 10.51
N ALA A 126 7.50 13.79 10.30
CA ALA A 126 7.57 15.23 10.09
C ALA A 126 8.57 15.59 9.01
N VAL A 127 8.34 16.73 8.37
CA VAL A 127 9.26 17.32 7.41
C VAL A 127 9.51 18.78 7.71
N GLN A 128 10.74 19.22 7.47
CA GLN A 128 11.14 20.61 7.46
C GLN A 128 11.88 20.91 6.17
N TRP A 129 11.46 21.92 5.39
CA TRP A 129 12.09 22.24 4.11
C TRP A 129 12.70 23.64 4.06
N GLN A 130 13.82 23.73 3.35
CA GLN A 130 14.67 24.92 3.25
C GLN A 130 15.15 25.11 1.82
N LEU A 131 15.32 26.37 1.41
CA LEU A 131 16.02 26.72 0.18
C LEU A 131 17.53 26.63 0.42
N GLU A 132 18.23 25.90 -0.43
CA GLU A 132 19.69 25.84 -0.47
C GLU A 132 20.25 27.13 -1.10
N LYS A 133 21.24 27.74 -0.45
CA LYS A 133 21.97 28.88 -1.01
C LYS A 133 22.95 28.38 -2.08
N MET A 134 23.37 29.27 -2.98
CA MET A 134 24.36 28.95 -4.02
C MET A 134 25.69 28.40 -3.49
N SER A 135 26.03 28.64 -2.22
CA SER A 135 27.22 28.10 -1.54
C SER A 135 27.04 26.68 -0.98
N GLY A 136 25.87 26.04 -1.19
CA GLY A 136 25.50 24.78 -0.53
C GLY A 136 25.12 24.94 0.95
N GLN A 137 25.17 26.16 1.49
CA GLN A 137 24.67 26.43 2.85
C GLN A 137 23.14 26.47 2.87
N LEU A 138 22.54 25.82 3.86
CA LEU A 138 21.11 25.91 4.11
C LEU A 138 20.75 27.27 4.70
N ASN A 139 19.56 27.77 4.38
CA ASN A 139 19.01 28.91 5.10
C ASN A 139 18.79 28.52 6.58
N GLU A 140 19.17 29.39 7.52
CA GLU A 140 19.11 29.10 8.96
C GLU A 140 17.67 28.83 9.41
N LYS A 141 16.70 29.54 8.81
CA LYS A 141 15.28 29.36 9.09
C LYS A 141 14.62 28.49 8.03
N PRO A 142 13.83 27.47 8.42
CA PRO A 142 13.01 26.74 7.47
C PRO A 142 11.94 27.60 6.82
N LEU A 143 11.63 27.28 5.57
CA LEU A 143 10.53 27.90 4.83
C LEU A 143 9.18 27.37 5.30
N GLY A 144 9.14 26.11 5.74
CA GLY A 144 7.96 25.52 6.34
C GLY A 144 8.25 24.18 6.98
N LYS A 145 7.21 23.62 7.58
CA LYS A 145 7.20 22.33 8.24
C LYS A 145 5.83 21.69 8.15
N ASP A 146 5.79 20.36 8.25
CA ASP A 146 4.56 19.59 8.36
C ASP A 146 4.77 18.38 9.29
N VAL A 147 3.69 17.91 9.91
CA VAL A 147 3.69 16.78 10.84
C VAL A 147 2.43 15.94 10.60
N LEU A 148 2.63 14.64 10.41
CA LEU A 148 1.58 13.63 10.30
C LEU A 148 1.72 12.63 11.45
N GLU A 149 0.64 12.39 12.18
CA GLU A 149 0.56 11.25 13.10
C GLU A 149 0.10 10.02 12.32
N VAL A 150 0.80 8.90 12.51
CA VAL A 150 0.52 7.61 11.87
C VAL A 150 0.28 6.60 12.97
N SER A 151 -0.89 5.98 12.96
CA SER A 151 -1.27 4.97 13.94
C SER A 151 -0.59 3.62 13.67
N GLY A 152 -0.63 2.71 14.64
CA GLY A 152 0.03 1.40 14.56
C GLY A 152 -0.38 0.53 13.36
N HIS A 153 -1.64 0.63 12.94
CA HIS A 153 -2.19 -0.16 11.83
C HIS A 153 -2.03 0.52 10.48
N GLU A 154 -1.81 1.84 10.44
CA GLU A 154 -1.65 2.57 9.19
C GLU A 154 -0.26 2.36 8.60
N ARG A 155 -0.25 1.99 7.32
CA ARG A 155 1.00 1.75 6.57
C ARG A 155 1.35 2.85 5.59
N TYR A 156 0.39 3.68 5.21
CA TYR A 156 0.57 4.72 4.21
C TYR A 156 0.41 6.09 4.83
N GLY A 157 1.23 7.04 4.39
CA GLY A 157 1.15 8.42 4.83
C GLY A 157 1.69 9.40 3.79
N TYR A 158 1.38 10.67 3.99
CA TYR A 158 1.94 11.74 3.19
C TYR A 158 2.27 12.98 4.04
N LEU A 159 3.34 13.66 3.67
CA LEU A 159 3.71 14.97 4.21
C LEU A 159 3.51 16.02 3.12
N GLU A 160 2.95 17.17 3.50
CA GLU A 160 2.52 18.22 2.58
C GLU A 160 3.40 19.47 2.70
N LEU A 161 4.27 19.67 1.71
CA LEU A 161 5.13 20.84 1.61
C LEU A 161 4.34 21.95 0.90
N LYS A 162 3.82 22.91 1.66
CA LYS A 162 3.03 24.04 1.12
C LYS A 162 3.89 25.24 0.80
N ARG A 163 3.57 25.95 -0.28
CA ARG A 163 4.14 27.29 -0.51
C ARG A 163 3.59 28.29 0.50
N SER A 164 4.43 29.22 0.94
CA SER A 164 4.03 30.31 1.85
C SER A 164 3.52 31.57 1.13
N GLY A 165 3.66 31.65 -0.19
CA GLY A 165 3.30 32.82 -1.00
C GLY A 165 2.60 32.45 -2.30
N GLU A 166 2.59 33.38 -3.26
CA GLU A 166 1.93 33.18 -4.55
C GLU A 166 2.65 32.14 -5.42
N LYS A 167 3.98 32.09 -5.37
CA LYS A 167 4.82 31.11 -6.06
C LYS A 167 5.94 30.63 -5.14
N TRP A 168 6.46 29.43 -5.43
CA TRP A 168 7.71 28.97 -4.83
C TRP A 168 8.90 29.80 -5.36
N PRO A 169 9.86 30.20 -4.51
CA PRO A 169 11.15 30.69 -4.98
C PRO A 169 11.84 29.67 -5.89
N LEU A 170 12.53 30.14 -6.93
CA LEU A 170 13.34 29.26 -7.77
C LEU A 170 14.58 28.79 -7.02
N GLY A 171 14.98 27.53 -7.27
CA GLY A 171 16.23 26.99 -6.75
C GLY A 171 16.12 25.57 -6.21
N ASN A 172 17.19 25.15 -5.53
CA ASN A 172 17.30 23.82 -4.92
C ASN A 172 16.82 23.87 -3.48
N TYR A 173 16.13 22.81 -3.08
CA TYR A 173 15.52 22.66 -1.79
C TYR A 173 15.96 21.37 -1.15
N LEU A 174 16.04 21.41 0.17
CA LEU A 174 16.29 20.27 1.01
C LEU A 174 15.14 20.11 1.99
N ALA A 175 14.54 18.93 2.01
CA ALA A 175 13.52 18.50 2.94
C ALA A 175 14.12 17.50 3.93
N LYS A 176 14.21 17.87 5.21
CA LYS A 176 14.66 17.00 6.30
C LYS A 176 13.49 16.22 6.85
N ILE A 177 13.64 14.91 6.97
CA ILE A 177 12.61 13.99 7.46
C ILE A 177 12.92 13.60 8.90
N TYR A 178 11.88 13.59 9.72
CA TYR A 178 11.97 13.23 11.13
C TYR A 178 10.91 12.20 11.48
N ILE A 179 11.25 11.30 12.40
CA ILE A 179 10.32 10.34 12.99
C ILE A 179 10.49 10.40 14.51
N ALA A 180 9.38 10.55 15.23
CA ALA A 180 9.38 10.61 16.69
C ALA A 180 8.15 9.89 17.26
N PRO A 181 8.22 9.33 18.48
CA PRO A 181 7.02 8.87 19.19
C PRO A 181 6.03 10.02 19.42
N ILE A 182 4.72 9.69 19.47
CA ILE A 182 3.69 10.68 19.81
C ILE A 182 3.97 11.30 21.18
N GLY A 183 3.82 12.62 21.27
CA GLY A 183 4.06 13.40 22.50
C GLY A 183 5.51 13.88 22.66
N GLN A 184 6.44 13.45 21.81
CA GLN A 184 7.78 14.03 21.73
C GLN A 184 7.84 15.17 20.71
N GLN A 185 8.86 16.03 20.83
CA GLN A 185 9.11 17.06 19.81
C GLN A 185 9.71 16.42 18.55
N PRO A 186 9.04 16.48 17.38
CA PRO A 186 9.53 15.79 16.19
C PRO A 186 10.80 16.42 15.60
N PHE A 187 10.89 17.76 15.60
CA PHE A 187 12.04 18.50 15.04
C PHE A 187 13.20 18.54 16.03
N HIS A 188 13.87 17.40 16.20
CA HIS A 188 15.09 17.26 16.99
C HIS A 188 16.14 16.47 16.20
N ALA A 189 17.43 16.72 16.46
CA ALA A 189 18.51 16.10 15.69
C ALA A 189 18.51 14.57 15.78
N VAL A 190 18.12 14.01 16.94
CA VAL A 190 18.04 12.55 17.17
C VAL A 190 16.90 11.88 16.40
N ASN A 191 15.88 12.65 16.02
CA ASN A 191 14.71 12.15 15.30
C ASN A 191 14.91 12.26 13.78
N HIS A 192 16.02 12.84 13.33
CA HIS A 192 16.31 13.03 11.90
C HIS A 192 16.70 11.70 11.25
N VAL A 193 15.95 11.30 10.23
CA VAL A 193 16.11 9.98 9.58
C VAL A 193 16.61 10.06 8.13
N GLY A 194 16.76 11.25 7.58
CA GLY A 194 17.26 11.45 6.23
C GLY A 194 16.76 12.73 5.58
N VAL A 195 17.22 12.98 4.37
CA VAL A 195 16.83 14.16 3.60
C VAL A 195 16.34 13.77 2.21
N MET A 196 15.54 14.64 1.62
CA MET A 196 15.15 14.53 0.22
C MET A 196 15.37 15.88 -0.47
N ARG A 197 15.87 15.87 -1.71
CA ARG A 197 16.15 17.09 -2.47
C ARG A 197 15.16 17.27 -3.61
N PHE A 198 14.77 18.52 -3.85
CA PHE A 198 13.96 18.90 -5.00
C PHE A 198 14.35 20.26 -5.54
N THR A 199 13.93 20.55 -6.76
CA THR A 199 14.23 21.80 -7.46
C THR A 199 12.94 22.44 -7.93
N ILE A 200 12.82 23.74 -7.70
CA ILE A 200 11.79 24.57 -8.31
C ILE A 200 12.39 25.28 -9.51
N ALA A 201 11.85 25.04 -10.70
CA ALA A 201 12.33 25.60 -11.96
C ALA A 201 11.16 25.97 -12.88
N ASP A 202 11.33 27.02 -13.69
CA ASP A 202 10.30 27.51 -14.63
C ASP A 202 9.90 26.47 -15.69
N THR A 203 10.79 25.51 -15.98
CA THR A 203 10.51 24.39 -16.87
C THR A 203 10.81 23.08 -16.14
N VAL A 204 9.84 22.18 -16.12
CA VAL A 204 10.08 20.80 -15.67
C VAL A 204 10.65 20.05 -16.87
N PRO A 205 11.84 19.44 -16.78
CA PRO A 205 12.34 18.59 -17.85
C PRO A 205 11.30 17.52 -18.16
N THR A 206 10.82 17.46 -19.41
CA THR A 206 9.97 16.36 -19.85
C THR A 206 10.82 15.09 -19.84
N TRP A 207 10.61 14.23 -18.84
CA TRP A 207 11.22 12.91 -18.81
C TRP A 207 10.70 12.12 -20.03
N SER A 208 11.60 11.78 -20.95
CA SER A 208 11.32 10.83 -22.03
C SER A 208 11.57 9.42 -21.49
N PRO A 209 10.58 8.54 -21.41
CA PRO A 209 10.79 7.14 -21.04
C PRO A 209 11.37 6.39 -22.25
N GLU A 210 12.63 6.64 -22.57
CA GLU A 210 13.34 5.81 -23.54
C GLU A 210 14.82 5.69 -23.17
N GLN A 211 15.11 4.76 -22.26
CA GLN A 211 16.38 4.03 -22.32
C GLN A 211 16.14 2.57 -21.95
N LYS A 212 15.64 1.87 -22.97
CA LYS A 212 15.62 0.43 -23.10
C LYS A 212 17.08 -0.05 -23.22
N SER A 213 17.47 -1.00 -22.38
CA SER A 213 18.40 -2.10 -22.68
C SER A 213 19.66 -1.76 -23.51
N VAL A 214 20.79 -1.48 -22.85
CA VAL A 214 22.17 -1.82 -23.26
C VAL A 214 22.99 -1.72 -21.96
N ARG A 215 23.60 -2.73 -21.33
CA ARG A 215 24.21 -4.01 -21.71
C ARG A 215 24.24 -4.91 -20.49
#